data_AF-A0A2R6DW02-F1
#
_entry.id   AF-A0A2R6DW02-F1
#
_cell.length_a   1.000
_cell.length_b   1.000
_cell.length_c   1.000
_cell.angle_alpha   90.00
_cell.angle_beta   90.00
_cell.angle_gamma   90.00
#
_symmetry.space_group_name_H-M   'P 1'
#
loop_
_entity.id
_entity.type
_entity.pdbx_description
1 polymer ?
#
loop_
_entity_poly.entity_id
_entity_poly.type
_entity_poly.pdbx_seq_one_letter_code
_entity_poly.pdbx_strand_id
1 'polypeptide(L)'
;MDAHAVVDKWQTATVDDGLEEAARMARRGESGAVRSGTDWLFIADGDPVAVVADLTGNPSVGDVDALEGSGGEALEAPHEGVARLVPMLALGGEVRGEYFSDDTPVGTVQETLEDGGFTGYVELSENVLSGDYYAVFEEGRAEYVAFVGSTEQLFTGAEAEEKTNHEVGIYSVVAVDLPDVRLPEPEVGGAAGGAATGAGTGTGSSADADADREVGTGSDPETDVGSGSGLETGLDTLESDSGLDTLETGLDTETDAGSSSDLETGLDTLDTDDGEADTGRDVAPGADSEVPSSRAGPTDDPVTGGEAGPRADTTLTDDLETSGSPAGGAGTASPDGIAGLRRELREVRSTLERLEGRVATLEAGGDGAGPPAGRSDGPSLSPAEALSKTTLFVREGTRGGPTLEDAHEGRADRDAVADNVGLERHTRFEAAGATVDGEPYESFLESSQAYEFVEWLTTDLLFEVRVTDSEAEMARVYDAIPAVDRVFFEEAVTFEAGGETVELRFDVVVRDRNGAPLFVARLDDRRDPTPGDEVGTLVTDASDFCAAAESVVGAFGVTASYFEPAALEVAREATTSSLLSREKYRSYVNLARNNGFHLCLVEAREAAFHLAIPDL
;
A
#
# COMPACT_ATOMS: atom_id res chain seq x y z
N MET A 1 7.55 13.38 15.62
CA MET A 1 8.73 13.59 16.50
C MET A 1 8.46 14.52 17.70
N ASP A 2 9.35 14.57 18.71
CA ASP A 2 9.39 15.58 19.79
C ASP A 2 10.53 16.59 19.60
N ALA A 3 10.27 17.89 19.83
CA ALA A 3 11.22 18.97 19.55
C ALA A 3 12.46 18.98 20.48
N HIS A 4 12.32 18.61 21.75
CA HIS A 4 13.44 18.57 22.69
C HIS A 4 14.35 17.37 22.41
N ALA A 5 13.77 16.22 22.08
CA ALA A 5 14.49 15.00 21.72
C ALA A 5 15.38 15.14 20.47
N VAL A 6 15.07 16.09 19.57
CA VAL A 6 15.95 16.46 18.44
C VAL A 6 17.15 17.27 18.93
N VAL A 7 16.93 18.29 19.76
CA VAL A 7 17.96 19.24 20.20
C VAL A 7 18.94 18.62 21.21
N ASP A 8 18.50 17.69 22.05
CA ASP A 8 19.36 16.92 22.97
C ASP A 8 20.49 16.14 22.26
N LYS A 9 20.40 15.96 20.93
CA LYS A 9 21.40 15.28 20.10
C LYS A 9 22.48 16.23 19.53
N TRP A 10 22.34 17.55 19.67
CA TRP A 10 23.21 18.56 19.06
C TRP A 10 24.50 18.81 19.89
N GLN A 11 25.54 19.36 19.25
CA GLN A 11 26.82 19.60 19.94
C GLN A 11 26.78 20.91 20.73
N THR A 12 26.92 20.84 22.07
CA THR A 12 26.81 21.99 22.98
C THR A 12 28.17 22.64 23.32
N ALA A 13 28.24 23.97 23.32
CA ALA A 13 29.36 24.76 23.80
C ALA A 13 28.88 25.92 24.70
N THR A 14 29.57 26.17 25.83
CA THR A 14 29.24 27.27 26.75
C THR A 14 29.74 28.62 26.25
N VAL A 15 28.93 29.66 26.35
CA VAL A 15 29.26 31.02 25.87
C VAL A 15 29.01 32.10 26.93
N ASP A 16 29.83 33.17 26.93
CA ASP A 16 29.80 34.22 27.95
C ASP A 16 28.60 35.19 27.82
N ASP A 17 28.06 35.38 26.61
CA ASP A 17 26.85 36.14 26.30
C ASP A 17 26.11 35.46 25.14
N GLY A 18 24.82 35.12 25.34
CA GLY A 18 24.03 34.41 24.33
C GLY A 18 23.68 35.24 23.10
N LEU A 19 23.51 36.56 23.24
CA LEU A 19 23.12 37.42 22.14
C LEU A 19 24.30 37.76 21.22
N GLU A 20 25.49 38.01 21.78
CA GLU A 20 26.70 38.20 20.97
C GLU A 20 27.01 36.94 20.13
N GLU A 21 26.79 35.75 20.71
CA GLU A 21 26.98 34.47 20.04
C GLU A 21 25.93 34.21 18.94
N ALA A 22 24.64 34.46 19.21
CA ALA A 22 23.60 34.35 18.19
C ALA A 22 23.91 35.25 16.97
N ALA A 23 24.32 36.49 17.24
CA ALA A 23 24.76 37.41 16.19
C ALA A 23 26.08 36.96 15.51
N ARG A 24 26.92 36.17 16.19
CA ARG A 24 28.13 35.55 15.61
C ARG A 24 27.81 34.38 14.70
N MET A 25 26.79 33.56 15.02
CA MET A 25 26.29 32.48 14.17
C MET A 25 25.63 33.06 12.91
N ALA A 26 24.74 34.04 13.09
CA ALA A 26 24.05 34.72 12.01
C ALA A 26 25.01 35.31 10.94
N ARG A 27 26.08 35.99 11.39
CA ARG A 27 27.11 36.58 10.51
C ARG A 27 27.99 35.55 9.78
N ARG A 28 27.76 34.24 9.92
CA ARG A 28 28.61 33.17 9.37
C ARG A 28 27.88 32.09 8.57
N GLY A 29 26.54 32.05 8.56
CA GLY A 29 25.81 30.90 8.03
C GLY A 29 25.86 29.67 8.95
N GLU A 30 25.99 29.86 10.27
CA GLU A 30 26.00 28.73 11.21
C GLU A 30 24.56 28.40 11.65
N SER A 31 24.15 27.15 11.44
CA SER A 31 22.84 26.63 11.86
C SER A 31 22.87 26.03 13.26
N GLY A 32 21.83 26.25 14.05
CA GLY A 32 21.79 25.80 15.44
C GLY A 32 20.80 26.56 16.32
N ALA A 33 21.07 26.55 17.62
CA ALA A 33 20.35 27.34 18.60
C ALA A 33 21.29 27.95 19.65
N VAL A 34 20.87 29.06 20.26
CA VAL A 34 21.49 29.57 21.49
C VAL A 34 20.46 29.56 22.61
N ARG A 35 20.79 28.85 23.70
CA ARG A 35 20.01 28.79 24.94
C ARG A 35 20.54 29.80 25.95
N SER A 36 19.64 30.60 26.52
CA SER A 36 19.88 31.30 27.79
C SER A 36 18.73 31.04 28.75
N GLY A 37 19.02 30.48 29.93
CA GLY A 37 18.01 30.13 30.92
C GLY A 37 17.00 29.09 30.40
N THR A 38 15.78 29.53 30.12
CA THR A 38 14.65 28.75 29.58
C THR A 38 14.37 29.00 28.10
N ASP A 39 15.11 29.93 27.50
CA ASP A 39 14.75 30.60 26.26
C ASP A 39 15.79 30.29 25.19
N TRP A 40 15.31 29.95 23.99
CA TRP A 40 16.10 29.39 22.90
C TRP A 40 15.88 30.19 21.63
N LEU A 41 16.95 30.76 21.06
CA LEU A 41 16.91 31.37 19.73
C LEU A 41 17.44 30.37 18.70
N PHE A 42 16.60 30.02 17.72
CA PHE A 42 16.96 29.14 16.60
C PHE A 42 17.42 29.93 15.37
N ILE A 43 18.42 29.39 14.66
CA ILE A 43 19.08 30.03 13.50
C ILE A 43 19.33 28.95 12.43
N ALA A 44 18.98 29.22 11.17
CA ALA A 44 19.19 28.32 10.03
C ALA A 44 19.84 29.07 8.85
N ASP A 45 20.97 28.56 8.33
CA ASP A 45 21.94 29.27 7.45
C ASP A 45 22.23 30.73 7.87
N GLY A 46 22.21 31.00 9.17
CA GLY A 46 22.42 32.32 9.75
C GLY A 46 21.17 33.22 9.84
N ASP A 47 20.04 32.85 9.24
CA ASP A 47 18.76 33.55 9.39
C ASP A 47 18.10 33.17 10.74
N PRO A 48 17.69 34.16 11.59
CA PRO A 48 17.01 33.88 12.86
C PRO A 48 15.55 33.43 12.65
N VAL A 49 15.23 32.19 13.03
CA VAL A 49 13.92 31.56 12.74
C VAL A 49 12.87 31.88 13.81
N ALA A 50 13.19 31.68 15.08
CA ALA A 50 12.27 31.91 16.20
C ALA A 50 13.01 32.01 17.55
N VAL A 51 12.42 32.75 18.50
CA VAL A 51 12.72 32.57 19.93
C VAL A 51 11.61 31.73 20.56
N VAL A 52 11.98 30.64 21.23
CA VAL A 52 11.06 29.74 21.94
C VAL A 52 11.38 29.74 23.43
N ALA A 53 10.41 30.18 24.25
CA ALA A 53 10.45 30.16 25.70
C ALA A 53 9.90 28.83 26.24
N ASP A 54 10.59 28.23 27.22
CA ASP A 54 10.25 26.96 27.89
C ASP A 54 10.02 25.78 26.94
N LEU A 55 10.98 25.55 26.04
CA LEU A 55 11.03 24.39 25.11
C LEU A 55 10.82 23.03 25.82
N THR A 56 11.20 22.95 27.11
CA THR A 56 11.11 21.76 27.97
C THR A 56 9.73 21.52 28.61
N GLY A 57 8.84 22.51 28.62
CA GLY A 57 7.67 22.53 29.50
C GLY A 57 6.40 22.89 28.76
N ASN A 58 6.14 24.19 28.60
CA ASN A 58 5.06 24.69 27.75
C ASN A 58 5.64 25.72 26.75
N PRO A 59 6.12 25.26 25.57
CA PRO A 59 6.68 26.13 24.56
C PRO A 59 5.78 27.32 24.21
N SER A 60 6.40 28.47 23.95
CA SER A 60 5.73 29.69 23.50
C SER A 60 6.70 30.64 22.81
N VAL A 61 6.19 31.60 22.03
CA VAL A 61 7.03 32.63 21.39
C VAL A 61 7.67 33.52 22.47
N GLY A 62 9.00 33.54 22.50
CA GLY A 62 9.81 34.38 23.39
C GLY A 62 10.24 35.70 22.74
N ASP A 63 11.23 36.36 23.34
CA ASP A 63 11.79 37.64 22.87
C ASP A 63 13.33 37.58 22.89
N VAL A 64 13.98 38.27 21.95
CA VAL A 64 15.45 38.33 21.82
C VAL A 64 16.08 39.02 23.04
N ASP A 65 15.35 39.97 23.65
CA ASP A 65 15.74 40.64 24.90
C ASP A 65 16.01 39.65 26.06
N ALA A 66 15.47 38.41 26.01
CA ALA A 66 15.71 37.39 27.02
C ALA A 66 17.14 36.80 26.98
N LEU A 67 17.87 36.95 25.87
CA LEU A 67 19.23 36.44 25.70
C LEU A 67 20.32 37.48 26.08
N GLU A 68 19.96 38.74 26.36
CA GLU A 68 20.93 39.77 26.72
C GLU A 68 21.67 39.49 28.03
N GLY A 69 22.99 39.75 28.07
CA GLY A 69 23.77 39.88 29.30
C GLY A 69 23.81 38.62 30.17
N SER A 70 23.49 37.47 29.58
CA SER A 70 23.35 36.19 30.25
C SER A 70 24.20 35.13 29.54
N GLY A 71 25.09 34.50 30.31
CA GLY A 71 25.91 33.39 29.83
C GLY A 71 25.05 32.16 29.56
N GLY A 72 25.28 31.52 28.42
CA GLY A 72 24.39 30.52 27.86
C GLY A 72 25.14 29.38 27.18
N GLU A 73 24.43 28.68 26.31
CA GLU A 73 24.94 27.52 25.57
C GLU A 73 24.57 27.65 24.09
N ALA A 74 25.56 27.59 23.21
CA ALA A 74 25.37 27.41 21.77
C ALA A 74 25.23 25.91 21.48
N LEU A 75 24.34 25.54 20.56
CA LEU A 75 24.10 24.17 20.09
C LEU A 75 24.18 24.15 18.57
N GLU A 76 25.16 23.41 18.03
CA GLU A 76 25.38 23.27 16.58
C GLU A 76 24.44 22.23 15.98
N ALA A 77 23.56 22.64 15.07
CA ALA A 77 22.64 21.74 14.38
C ALA A 77 23.34 21.01 13.22
N PRO A 78 23.00 19.73 12.93
CA PRO A 78 23.59 19.02 11.81
C PRO A 78 23.24 19.58 10.41
N HIS A 79 22.14 20.33 10.30
CA HIS A 79 21.62 20.91 9.05
C HIS A 79 20.65 22.07 9.35
N GLU A 80 20.52 23.01 8.41
CA GLU A 80 19.58 24.15 8.46
C GLU A 80 18.13 23.70 8.70
N GLY A 81 17.57 22.84 7.85
CA GLY A 81 16.21 22.34 7.98
C GLY A 81 15.87 21.69 9.33
N VAL A 82 16.85 21.11 10.04
CA VAL A 82 16.62 20.60 11.41
C VAL A 82 16.54 21.76 12.42
N ALA A 83 17.35 22.81 12.24
CA ALA A 83 17.26 24.03 13.03
C ALA A 83 15.99 24.85 12.76
N ARG A 84 15.43 24.76 11.54
CA ARG A 84 14.16 25.37 11.13
C ARG A 84 12.93 24.55 11.56
N LEU A 85 13.00 23.22 11.53
CA LEU A 85 11.93 22.31 11.96
C LEU A 85 11.66 22.35 13.48
N VAL A 86 12.70 22.37 14.32
CA VAL A 86 12.52 22.34 15.78
C VAL A 86 11.61 23.45 16.33
N PRO A 87 11.78 24.75 16.01
CA PRO A 87 10.88 25.78 16.51
C PRO A 87 9.45 25.64 15.95
N MET A 88 9.29 25.10 14.74
CA MET A 88 7.96 24.80 14.18
C MET A 88 7.25 23.68 14.97
N LEU A 89 7.93 22.57 15.26
CA LEU A 89 7.41 21.49 16.11
C LEU A 89 7.11 21.98 17.53
N ALA A 90 7.95 22.87 18.08
CA ALA A 90 7.80 23.37 19.43
C ALA A 90 6.62 24.34 19.59
N LEU A 91 6.45 25.28 18.66
CA LEU A 91 5.34 26.25 18.68
C LEU A 91 4.01 25.61 18.23
N GLY A 92 4.08 24.57 17.40
CA GLY A 92 2.93 23.91 16.80
C GLY A 92 2.31 24.71 15.66
N GLY A 93 1.34 24.10 14.97
CA GLY A 93 0.69 24.73 13.82
C GLY A 93 -0.74 24.24 13.58
N GLU A 94 -1.37 24.79 12.54
CA GLU A 94 -2.71 24.40 12.09
C GLU A 94 -2.60 23.39 10.94
N VAL A 95 -3.14 22.18 11.14
CA VAL A 95 -3.25 21.17 10.06
C VAL A 95 -4.19 21.70 8.97
N ARG A 96 -3.65 21.87 7.76
CA ARG A 96 -4.34 22.39 6.57
C ARG A 96 -5.01 21.30 5.74
N GLY A 97 -4.48 20.08 5.80
CA GLY A 97 -4.97 18.92 5.07
C GLY A 97 -4.11 17.70 5.39
N GLU A 98 -4.67 16.52 5.19
CA GLU A 98 -4.05 15.22 5.47
C GLU A 98 -4.28 14.31 4.26
N TYR A 99 -3.24 13.60 3.83
CA TYR A 99 -3.15 12.96 2.52
C TYR A 99 -2.41 11.63 2.63
N PHE A 100 -2.69 10.68 1.75
CA PHE A 100 -1.94 9.42 1.64
C PHE A 100 -0.89 9.58 0.52
N SER A 101 0.39 9.27 0.79
CA SER A 101 1.47 9.53 -0.18
C SER A 101 1.41 8.65 -1.44
N ASP A 102 0.69 7.54 -1.39
CA ASP A 102 0.34 6.69 -2.55
C ASP A 102 -0.66 7.39 -3.49
N ASP A 103 -1.68 8.07 -2.92
CA ASP A 103 -2.71 8.83 -3.66
C ASP A 103 -2.20 10.18 -4.19
N THR A 104 -1.29 10.81 -3.44
CA THR A 104 -0.78 12.15 -3.73
C THR A 104 0.64 12.25 -3.19
N PRO A 105 1.66 11.91 -4.00
CA PRO A 105 3.06 11.97 -3.58
C PRO A 105 3.44 13.33 -2.99
N VAL A 106 4.33 13.34 -2.00
CA VAL A 106 4.67 14.56 -1.23
C VAL A 106 5.14 15.69 -2.17
N GLY A 107 5.97 15.38 -3.18
CA GLY A 107 6.39 16.32 -4.23
C GLY A 107 5.25 16.92 -5.07
N THR A 108 4.07 16.30 -5.15
CA THR A 108 2.88 16.86 -5.83
C THR A 108 2.23 17.97 -5.02
N VAL A 109 2.22 17.87 -3.68
CA VAL A 109 1.77 18.96 -2.81
C VAL A 109 2.85 20.04 -2.69
N GLN A 110 4.13 19.67 -2.69
CA GLN A 110 5.28 20.60 -2.66
C GLN A 110 5.13 21.74 -3.68
N GLU A 111 4.92 21.45 -4.98
CA GLU A 111 4.79 22.49 -6.02
C GLU A 111 3.74 23.55 -5.65
N THR A 112 2.61 23.14 -5.06
CA THR A 112 1.53 24.04 -4.62
C THR A 112 1.88 24.84 -3.36
N LEU A 113 2.71 24.29 -2.46
CA LEU A 113 3.19 24.98 -1.26
C LEU A 113 4.31 25.98 -1.59
N GLU A 114 5.17 25.65 -2.55
CA GLU A 114 6.24 26.54 -3.05
C GLU A 114 5.65 27.75 -3.78
N ASP A 115 4.79 27.54 -4.79
CA ASP A 115 4.06 28.63 -5.49
C ASP A 115 3.18 29.45 -4.53
N GLY A 116 2.71 28.84 -3.44
CA GLY A 116 1.91 29.47 -2.39
C GLY A 116 2.69 30.34 -1.41
N GLY A 117 4.03 30.27 -1.40
CA GLY A 117 4.87 30.97 -0.40
C GLY A 117 4.67 30.42 1.02
N PHE A 118 4.43 29.11 1.16
CA PHE A 118 4.06 28.46 2.42
C PHE A 118 5.15 28.53 3.49
N THR A 119 4.72 28.62 4.76
CA THR A 119 5.58 28.49 5.95
C THR A 119 4.97 27.48 6.93
N GLY A 120 5.76 26.51 7.35
CA GLY A 120 5.31 25.35 8.13
C GLY A 120 6.07 24.10 7.72
N TYR A 121 5.45 22.93 7.87
CA TYR A 121 6.05 21.65 7.47
C TYR A 121 5.00 20.65 6.99
N VAL A 122 5.43 19.69 6.18
CA VAL A 122 4.73 18.44 5.94
C VAL A 122 5.36 17.37 6.83
N GLU A 123 4.55 16.65 7.61
CA GLU A 123 4.98 15.52 8.45
C GLU A 123 4.38 14.23 7.90
N LEU A 124 5.23 13.33 7.41
CA LEU A 124 4.90 11.97 6.98
C LEU A 124 5.43 11.00 8.05
N SER A 125 4.54 10.60 8.97
CA SER A 125 4.87 9.71 10.10
C SER A 125 3.77 8.70 10.44
N GLU A 126 2.54 8.89 9.96
CA GLU A 126 1.43 7.97 10.25
C GLU A 126 1.38 6.80 9.26
N ASN A 127 1.29 5.57 9.76
CA ASN A 127 1.37 4.32 8.97
C ASN A 127 2.66 4.14 8.15
N VAL A 128 3.68 4.95 8.43
CA VAL A 128 5.00 4.93 7.80
C VAL A 128 5.83 3.74 8.26
N LEU A 129 6.58 3.14 7.34
CA LEU A 129 7.34 1.91 7.60
C LEU A 129 8.65 2.12 8.35
N SER A 130 9.34 3.23 8.06
CA SER A 130 10.78 3.32 8.32
C SER A 130 11.22 4.48 9.22
N GLY A 131 10.44 5.53 9.44
CA GLY A 131 10.86 6.67 10.27
C GLY A 131 9.84 7.81 10.38
N ASP A 132 10.26 8.95 10.93
CA ASP A 132 9.53 10.22 10.81
C ASP A 132 10.16 11.03 9.65
N TYR A 133 9.34 11.50 8.70
CA TYR A 133 9.77 12.26 7.52
C TYR A 133 9.18 13.67 7.49
N TYR A 134 9.99 14.65 7.11
CA TYR A 134 9.64 16.07 7.11
C TYR A 134 10.09 16.79 5.83
N ALA A 135 9.18 17.55 5.23
CA ALA A 135 9.52 18.63 4.30
C ALA A 135 9.20 19.96 4.99
N VAL A 136 10.24 20.75 5.27
CA VAL A 136 10.18 22.00 6.03
C VAL A 136 10.08 23.16 5.06
N PHE A 137 9.18 24.12 5.29
CA PHE A 137 8.90 25.22 4.37
C PHE A 137 9.02 26.58 5.05
N GLU A 138 9.69 27.52 4.38
CA GLU A 138 9.72 28.94 4.75
C GLU A 138 9.67 29.82 3.49
N GLU A 139 8.69 30.73 3.41
CA GLU A 139 8.41 31.55 2.22
C GLU A 139 8.30 30.74 0.90
N GLY A 140 7.86 29.48 0.98
CA GLY A 140 7.77 28.58 -0.18
C GLY A 140 9.09 27.95 -0.62
N ARG A 141 10.11 27.88 0.25
CA ARG A 141 11.35 27.11 0.00
C ARG A 141 11.32 25.82 0.82
N ALA A 142 11.45 24.67 0.16
CA ALA A 142 11.43 23.35 0.81
C ALA A 142 12.84 22.89 1.25
N GLU A 143 12.93 22.29 2.44
CA GLU A 143 14.10 21.58 2.95
C GLU A 143 13.69 20.21 3.53
N TYR A 144 14.34 19.14 3.09
CA TYR A 144 13.99 17.78 3.53
C TYR A 144 14.83 17.27 4.71
N VAL A 145 14.15 16.64 5.68
CA VAL A 145 14.71 16.05 6.90
C VAL A 145 14.02 14.72 7.17
N ALA A 146 14.76 13.66 7.50
CA ALA A 146 14.20 12.35 7.82
C ALA A 146 14.94 11.66 8.96
N PHE A 147 14.21 10.93 9.82
CA PHE A 147 14.76 10.22 10.97
C PHE A 147 14.38 8.74 10.91
N VAL A 148 15.30 7.91 10.39
CA VAL A 148 14.97 6.57 9.89
C VAL A 148 15.57 5.45 10.76
N GLY A 149 14.80 4.40 10.96
CA GLY A 149 15.14 3.18 11.68
C GLY A 149 15.06 3.31 13.21
N SER A 150 15.19 2.18 13.90
CA SER A 150 15.14 2.08 15.37
C SER A 150 16.24 2.86 16.15
N THR A 151 17.15 3.51 15.44
CA THR A 151 18.19 4.41 15.98
C THR A 151 17.97 5.88 15.60
N GLU A 152 16.85 6.22 14.95
CA GLU A 152 16.51 7.58 14.49
C GLU A 152 17.65 8.23 13.68
N GLN A 153 18.18 7.51 12.69
CA GLN A 153 19.28 8.01 11.87
C GLN A 153 18.81 9.20 11.04
N LEU A 154 19.43 10.36 11.27
CA LEU A 154 19.17 11.58 10.52
C LEU A 154 19.70 11.47 9.09
N PHE A 155 18.84 11.82 8.14
CA PHE A 155 19.13 12.11 6.73
C PHE A 155 18.58 13.50 6.40
N THR A 156 19.22 14.21 5.46
CA THR A 156 18.85 15.60 5.11
C THR A 156 19.08 15.92 3.63
N GLY A 157 18.40 16.95 3.12
CA GLY A 157 18.51 17.37 1.72
C GLY A 157 18.04 16.29 0.75
N ALA A 158 18.69 16.18 -0.41
CA ALA A 158 18.29 15.26 -1.48
C ALA A 158 18.16 13.79 -1.07
N GLU A 159 18.94 13.29 -0.09
CA GLU A 159 18.77 11.92 0.41
C GLU A 159 17.53 11.75 1.31
N ALA A 160 17.11 12.80 2.02
CA ALA A 160 15.83 12.81 2.73
C ALA A 160 14.66 13.02 1.77
N GLU A 161 14.80 13.85 0.75
CA GLU A 161 13.82 14.06 -0.34
C GLU A 161 13.53 12.75 -1.08
N GLU A 162 14.58 12.03 -1.51
CA GLU A 162 14.45 10.73 -2.17
C GLU A 162 13.69 9.73 -1.29
N LYS A 163 14.08 9.60 -0.01
CA LYS A 163 13.38 8.67 0.90
C LYS A 163 11.94 9.10 1.19
N THR A 164 11.66 10.40 1.36
CA THR A 164 10.31 10.91 1.63
C THR A 164 9.36 10.64 0.47
N ASN A 165 9.84 10.78 -0.78
CA ASN A 165 9.01 10.53 -1.97
C ASN A 165 8.84 9.04 -2.32
N HIS A 166 9.61 8.13 -1.69
CA HIS A 166 9.42 6.67 -1.82
C HIS A 166 8.73 6.03 -0.60
N GLU A 167 8.45 6.79 0.47
CA GLU A 167 7.80 6.28 1.68
C GLU A 167 6.27 6.37 1.59
N VAL A 168 5.59 5.29 1.98
CA VAL A 168 4.13 5.15 1.83
C VAL A 168 3.46 5.20 3.20
N GLY A 169 2.76 6.31 3.46
CA GLY A 169 2.04 6.56 4.69
C GLY A 169 1.08 7.76 4.56
N ILE A 170 0.49 8.18 5.68
CA ILE A 170 -0.32 9.39 5.77
C ILE A 170 0.59 10.56 6.18
N TYR A 171 0.45 11.69 5.48
CA TYR A 171 1.11 12.94 5.82
C TYR A 171 0.14 14.08 6.08
N SER A 172 0.49 14.92 7.06
CA SER A 172 -0.27 16.10 7.46
C SER A 172 0.49 17.36 7.07
N VAL A 173 -0.20 18.31 6.41
CA VAL A 173 0.35 19.61 6.02
C VAL A 173 0.08 20.60 7.15
N VAL A 174 1.12 21.04 7.87
CA VAL A 174 1.01 21.84 9.09
C VAL A 174 1.51 23.26 8.85
N ALA A 175 0.62 24.26 8.88
CA ALA A 175 0.98 25.68 8.73
C ALA A 175 1.43 26.28 10.07
N VAL A 176 2.54 27.02 10.10
CA VAL A 176 3.10 27.60 11.34
C VAL A 176 3.31 29.11 11.19
N ASP A 177 2.71 29.88 12.12
CA ASP A 177 2.88 31.33 12.22
C ASP A 177 4.21 31.68 12.93
N LEU A 178 5.32 31.71 12.18
CA LEU A 178 6.63 32.11 12.71
C LEU A 178 6.77 33.65 12.90
N PRO A 179 7.50 34.11 13.93
CA PRO A 179 7.74 35.53 14.19
C PRO A 179 8.92 36.11 13.36
N ASP A 180 8.81 37.38 12.95
CA ASP A 180 9.92 38.18 12.40
C ASP A 180 10.96 38.50 13.50
N VAL A 181 11.96 37.64 13.64
CA VAL A 181 13.06 37.78 14.61
C VAL A 181 14.21 38.56 14.01
N ARG A 182 14.49 39.75 14.56
CA ARG A 182 15.65 40.57 14.17
C ARG A 182 16.63 40.76 15.32
N LEU A 183 17.82 40.18 15.14
CA LEU A 183 18.97 40.37 16.01
C LEU A 183 19.47 41.83 15.99
N PRO A 184 19.89 42.41 17.12
CA PRO A 184 20.46 43.76 17.14
C PRO A 184 21.75 43.87 16.31
N GLU A 185 21.91 45.01 15.64
CA GLU A 185 23.18 45.36 14.99
C GLU A 185 24.28 45.54 16.07
N PRO A 186 25.51 45.03 15.84
CA PRO A 186 26.58 45.14 16.83
C PRO A 186 26.97 46.61 17.04
N GLU A 187 26.92 47.08 18.29
CA GLU A 187 27.40 48.40 18.72
C GLU A 187 28.87 48.60 18.28
N VAL A 188 29.08 49.33 17.19
CA VAL A 188 30.40 49.57 16.60
C VAL A 188 31.21 50.49 17.51
N GLY A 189 31.88 49.87 18.49
CA GLY A 189 32.60 50.54 19.58
C GLY A 189 33.44 51.72 19.12
N GLY A 190 32.96 52.93 19.44
CA GLY A 190 33.47 54.19 18.90
C GLY A 190 34.95 54.46 19.22
N ALA A 191 35.83 54.07 18.31
CA ALA A 191 37.29 54.26 18.43
C ALA A 191 37.66 55.75 18.42
N ALA A 192 37.83 56.33 19.61
CA ALA A 192 38.11 57.75 19.76
C ALA A 192 39.54 58.13 19.31
N GLY A 193 39.70 58.70 18.11
CA GLY A 193 40.98 59.30 17.71
C GLY A 193 41.08 59.90 16.30
N GLY A 194 41.11 61.23 16.20
CA GLY A 194 41.66 61.96 15.04
C GLY A 194 40.68 62.89 14.31
N ALA A 195 40.83 64.21 14.48
CA ALA A 195 39.96 65.21 13.86
C ALA A 195 40.68 66.04 12.76
N ALA A 196 40.00 66.26 11.62
CA ALA A 196 40.31 67.29 10.62
C ALA A 196 39.08 67.61 9.72
N THR A 197 38.20 68.54 10.12
CA THR A 197 38.04 69.91 9.56
C THR A 197 37.37 70.08 8.19
N GLY A 198 36.24 70.81 8.15
CA GLY A 198 35.57 71.35 6.94
C GLY A 198 34.19 70.72 6.68
N ALA A 199 33.05 71.23 7.17
CA ALA A 199 32.39 72.52 6.87
C ALA A 199 32.01 72.68 5.38
N GLY A 200 30.73 72.78 5.00
CA GLY A 200 29.47 72.68 5.76
C GLY A 200 28.25 73.22 4.99
N THR A 201 27.05 73.14 5.58
CA THR A 201 25.73 73.63 5.08
C THR A 201 25.22 73.00 3.76
N GLY A 202 23.93 72.70 3.58
CA GLY A 202 22.80 72.72 4.52
C GLY A 202 21.43 72.71 3.81
N THR A 203 20.35 72.36 4.52
CA THR A 203 18.93 72.69 4.26
C THR A 203 18.37 72.55 2.83
N GLY A 204 17.45 71.59 2.60
CA GLY A 204 16.62 71.60 1.39
C GLY A 204 15.58 70.47 1.30
N SER A 205 14.34 70.75 1.67
CA SER A 205 13.17 69.94 1.26
C SER A 205 12.45 70.67 0.11
N SER A 206 11.96 69.93 -0.89
CA SER A 206 10.67 70.13 -1.62
C SER A 206 10.60 69.27 -2.89
N ALA A 207 9.39 68.92 -3.33
CA ALA A 207 9.10 68.58 -4.73
C ALA A 207 9.15 69.88 -5.60
N ASP A 208 9.12 69.87 -6.94
CA ASP A 208 7.95 69.51 -7.76
C ASP A 208 8.21 69.64 -9.28
N ALA A 209 7.30 69.02 -10.06
CA ALA A 209 6.80 69.42 -11.40
C ALA A 209 7.73 69.65 -12.64
N ASP A 210 7.35 68.95 -13.74
CA ASP A 210 7.21 69.41 -15.15
C ASP A 210 8.43 69.99 -15.93
N ALA A 211 8.58 69.79 -17.25
CA ALA A 211 7.54 70.03 -18.27
C ALA A 211 7.86 69.48 -19.70
N ASP A 212 6.78 69.26 -20.47
CA ASP A 212 6.63 69.52 -21.92
C ASP A 212 7.72 69.08 -22.95
N ARG A 213 7.38 68.13 -23.84
CA ARG A 213 6.83 68.49 -25.18
C ARG A 213 6.27 67.32 -26.01
N GLU A 214 5.44 67.68 -26.98
CA GLU A 214 4.60 66.80 -27.81
C GLU A 214 5.24 66.35 -29.15
N VAL A 215 4.49 65.51 -29.87
CA VAL A 215 4.56 65.14 -31.30
C VAL A 215 5.66 64.14 -31.69
N GLY A 216 5.38 63.02 -32.36
CA GLY A 216 4.09 62.47 -32.82
C GLY A 216 4.20 61.71 -34.15
N THR A 217 3.26 60.79 -34.40
CA THR A 217 3.22 59.76 -35.47
C THR A 217 4.27 58.64 -35.33
N GLY A 218 3.96 57.36 -35.64
CA GLY A 218 2.65 56.75 -35.89
C GLY A 218 2.72 55.53 -36.82
N SER A 219 1.88 54.51 -36.55
CA SER A 219 1.66 53.23 -37.27
C SER A 219 2.46 52.02 -36.77
N ASP A 220 1.78 51.15 -36.02
CA ASP A 220 1.91 49.68 -36.15
C ASP A 220 1.40 49.25 -37.55
N PRO A 221 1.77 48.06 -38.07
CA PRO A 221 1.06 46.84 -37.63
C PRO A 221 1.90 45.54 -37.59
N GLU A 222 1.53 44.66 -36.64
CA GLU A 222 1.23 43.22 -36.79
C GLU A 222 2.13 42.22 -37.59
N THR A 223 2.13 40.99 -37.08
CA THR A 223 2.32 39.68 -37.77
C THR A 223 3.72 39.20 -38.24
N ASP A 224 4.26 38.26 -37.43
CA ASP A 224 4.34 36.81 -37.75
C ASP A 224 5.59 36.17 -38.41
N VAL A 225 5.80 34.89 -38.06
CA VAL A 225 6.72 33.82 -38.55
C VAL A 225 8.21 34.11 -38.86
N GLY A 226 9.11 33.28 -38.29
CA GLY A 226 10.55 33.30 -38.62
C GLY A 226 11.41 32.19 -38.01
N SER A 227 11.17 30.92 -38.36
CA SER A 227 11.99 29.77 -37.92
C SER A 227 13.40 29.75 -38.53
N GLY A 228 14.41 29.21 -37.81
CA GLY A 228 15.54 28.54 -38.46
C GLY A 228 16.96 28.77 -37.91
N SER A 229 17.39 27.89 -36.99
CA SER A 229 18.69 27.19 -36.90
C SER A 229 20.04 27.86 -37.30
N GLY A 230 21.03 27.76 -36.39
CA GLY A 230 22.46 27.63 -36.70
C GLY A 230 23.41 28.55 -35.93
N LEU A 231 24.67 28.19 -35.61
CA LEU A 231 25.36 26.88 -35.47
C LEU A 231 26.84 27.16 -35.02
N GLU A 232 27.48 26.19 -34.35
CA GLU A 232 28.95 25.99 -34.22
C GLU A 232 29.83 26.78 -33.20
N THR A 233 30.95 26.12 -32.83
CA THR A 233 32.15 26.56 -32.07
C THR A 233 32.07 26.72 -30.54
N GLY A 234 32.98 26.17 -29.71
CA GLY A 234 33.98 25.10 -29.95
C GLY A 234 35.28 25.22 -29.12
N LEU A 235 35.77 24.08 -28.58
CA LEU A 235 37.02 23.91 -27.79
C LEU A 235 37.04 24.61 -26.39
N ASP A 236 37.87 24.20 -25.42
CA ASP A 236 39.02 23.28 -25.48
C ASP A 236 39.19 22.36 -24.23
N THR A 237 40.10 21.40 -24.39
CA THR A 237 40.52 20.23 -23.59
C THR A 237 41.33 20.57 -22.33
N LEU A 238 41.40 19.66 -21.33
CA LEU A 238 42.67 19.07 -20.83
C LEU A 238 42.48 17.92 -19.80
N GLU A 239 43.52 17.12 -19.59
CA GLU A 239 43.51 15.78 -18.94
C GLU A 239 44.11 15.75 -17.51
N SER A 240 43.71 14.76 -16.69
CA SER A 240 44.53 13.91 -15.78
C SER A 240 43.62 13.10 -14.82
N ASP A 241 43.97 11.96 -14.21
CA ASP A 241 44.79 10.77 -14.52
C ASP A 241 44.70 9.80 -13.29
N SER A 242 45.13 8.53 -13.43
CA SER A 242 45.38 7.53 -12.35
C SER A 242 44.14 6.94 -11.61
N GLY A 243 44.05 5.62 -11.38
CA GLY A 243 44.87 4.48 -11.84
C GLY A 243 44.87 3.27 -10.89
N LEU A 244 45.27 2.08 -11.40
CA LEU A 244 45.51 0.79 -10.69
C LEU A 244 44.25 0.00 -10.26
N ASP A 245 44.19 -1.35 -10.34
CA ASP A 245 45.08 -2.35 -10.98
C ASP A 245 44.27 -3.62 -11.39
N THR A 246 44.82 -4.45 -12.29
CA THR A 246 44.15 -5.67 -12.82
C THR A 246 44.99 -6.93 -12.58
N LEU A 247 44.35 -8.04 -12.19
CA LEU A 247 44.95 -9.37 -12.24
C LEU A 247 44.11 -10.35 -13.09
N GLU A 248 44.67 -10.75 -14.23
CA GLU A 248 44.15 -11.84 -15.07
C GLU A 248 44.46 -13.23 -14.51
N THR A 249 43.61 -14.22 -14.80
CA THR A 249 43.91 -15.41 -15.64
C THR A 249 42.78 -16.46 -15.51
N GLY A 250 42.29 -17.10 -16.56
CA GLY A 250 42.52 -16.93 -18.01
C GLY A 250 42.09 -18.20 -18.79
N LEU A 251 42.04 -18.09 -20.13
CA LEU A 251 41.81 -19.18 -21.11
C LEU A 251 40.37 -19.76 -21.14
N ASP A 252 39.81 -20.22 -22.27
CA ASP A 252 40.34 -20.38 -23.65
C ASP A 252 39.35 -19.89 -24.72
N THR A 253 39.85 -19.62 -25.93
CA THR A 253 39.07 -19.17 -27.10
C THR A 253 38.82 -20.32 -28.08
N GLU A 254 37.61 -20.39 -28.66
CA GLU A 254 37.43 -20.79 -30.07
C GLU A 254 36.38 -19.88 -30.72
N THR A 255 36.60 -19.51 -31.99
CA THR A 255 35.77 -18.54 -32.74
C THR A 255 35.12 -19.21 -33.94
N ASP A 256 33.85 -18.92 -34.20
CA ASP A 256 33.31 -18.93 -35.57
C ASP A 256 32.37 -17.74 -35.79
N ALA A 257 32.27 -17.27 -37.04
CA ALA A 257 31.62 -15.99 -37.39
C ALA A 257 30.99 -16.00 -38.79
N GLY A 258 29.76 -15.48 -38.89
CA GLY A 258 28.98 -15.47 -40.15
C GLY A 258 27.53 -15.03 -39.89
N SER A 259 27.27 -13.78 -39.48
CA SER A 259 27.21 -12.58 -40.32
C SER A 259 25.90 -12.45 -41.10
N SER A 260 25.06 -11.52 -40.61
CA SER A 260 24.22 -10.56 -41.37
C SER A 260 23.41 -11.02 -42.60
N SER A 261 22.10 -10.78 -42.55
CA SER A 261 21.37 -10.03 -43.60
C SER A 261 19.98 -9.63 -43.13
N ASP A 262 19.70 -8.33 -43.04
CA ASP A 262 18.36 -7.76 -42.99
C ASP A 262 17.63 -7.93 -44.33
N LEU A 263 16.30 -8.01 -44.32
CA LEU A 263 15.41 -7.29 -45.24
C LEU A 263 13.93 -7.49 -44.89
N GLU A 264 13.11 -6.46 -45.15
CA GLU A 264 11.70 -6.38 -44.79
C GLU A 264 10.72 -6.87 -45.88
N THR A 265 9.46 -7.08 -45.45
CA THR A 265 8.18 -6.93 -46.21
C THR A 265 7.91 -7.76 -47.47
N GLY A 266 6.66 -8.21 -47.61
CA GLY A 266 6.11 -8.68 -48.87
C GLY A 266 4.85 -9.54 -48.76
N LEU A 267 3.67 -8.92 -48.60
CA LEU A 267 2.43 -9.56 -49.07
C LEU A 267 2.38 -9.44 -50.60
N ASP A 268 1.92 -10.48 -51.29
CA ASP A 268 0.76 -10.35 -52.19
C ASP A 268 0.08 -11.71 -52.44
N THR A 269 -1.06 -11.64 -53.10
CA THR A 269 -2.07 -12.67 -53.34
C THR A 269 -1.91 -13.34 -54.71
N LEU A 270 -2.48 -14.55 -54.87
CA LEU A 270 -2.94 -15.05 -56.17
C LEU A 270 -4.18 -15.95 -56.02
N ASP A 271 -5.30 -15.46 -56.55
CA ASP A 271 -6.49 -16.26 -56.91
C ASP A 271 -6.25 -17.12 -58.16
N THR A 272 -7.01 -18.23 -58.31
CA THR A 272 -7.63 -18.70 -59.59
C THR A 272 -8.56 -19.91 -59.32
N ASP A 273 -9.76 -19.62 -58.83
CA ASP A 273 -11.09 -19.88 -59.42
C ASP A 273 -11.45 -21.14 -60.29
N ASP A 274 -12.73 -21.51 -60.10
CA ASP A 274 -13.76 -22.14 -60.98
C ASP A 274 -13.84 -23.67 -61.29
N GLY A 275 -15.08 -24.19 -61.37
CA GLY A 275 -15.42 -25.58 -61.75
C GLY A 275 -16.83 -26.16 -61.42
N GLU A 276 -17.95 -25.44 -61.63
CA GLU A 276 -19.35 -25.94 -61.43
C GLU A 276 -19.78 -27.05 -62.45
N ALA A 277 -20.88 -27.83 -62.37
CA ALA A 277 -22.16 -27.87 -61.60
C ALA A 277 -22.63 -29.37 -61.42
N ASP A 278 -23.85 -29.83 -61.13
CA ASP A 278 -25.26 -29.33 -61.09
C ASP A 278 -26.18 -30.26 -60.22
N THR A 279 -27.43 -29.83 -59.91
CA THR A 279 -28.66 -30.52 -59.40
C THR A 279 -28.63 -31.85 -58.61
N GLY A 280 -29.48 -32.13 -57.60
CA GLY A 280 -30.53 -31.35 -56.90
C GLY A 280 -31.93 -32.03 -56.83
N ARG A 281 -32.53 -32.20 -55.62
CA ARG A 281 -33.98 -31.96 -55.27
C ARG A 281 -34.55 -32.72 -54.02
N ASP A 282 -35.27 -31.94 -53.18
CA ASP A 282 -36.35 -32.19 -52.17
C ASP A 282 -36.86 -33.61 -51.80
N VAL A 283 -37.10 -33.85 -50.48
CA VAL A 283 -38.43 -33.97 -49.79
C VAL A 283 -38.30 -34.57 -48.35
N ALA A 284 -39.21 -34.19 -47.44
CA ALA A 284 -39.25 -34.53 -45.99
C ALA A 284 -40.09 -35.81 -45.66
N PRO A 285 -40.14 -36.30 -44.39
CA PRO A 285 -40.69 -37.64 -44.06
C PRO A 285 -42.21 -37.69 -43.80
N GLY A 286 -42.77 -38.92 -43.84
CA GLY A 286 -44.17 -39.26 -43.54
C GLY A 286 -44.34 -40.76 -43.21
N ALA A 287 -45.49 -41.18 -42.65
CA ALA A 287 -45.64 -42.44 -41.88
C ALA A 287 -46.78 -43.38 -42.36
N ASP A 288 -47.25 -44.25 -41.44
CA ASP A 288 -48.36 -45.23 -41.51
C ASP A 288 -48.12 -46.57 -42.25
N SER A 289 -48.67 -47.73 -41.82
CA SER A 289 -49.50 -48.12 -40.65
C SER A 289 -49.24 -49.63 -40.32
N GLU A 290 -49.94 -50.46 -39.52
CA GLU A 290 -51.28 -50.47 -38.90
C GLU A 290 -51.24 -50.84 -37.38
N VAL A 291 -52.28 -51.49 -36.83
CA VAL A 291 -52.60 -51.75 -35.40
C VAL A 291 -53.45 -53.06 -35.27
N PRO A 292 -54.24 -53.42 -34.20
CA PRO A 292 -54.56 -52.85 -32.87
C PRO A 292 -54.06 -53.77 -31.70
N SER A 293 -54.59 -53.91 -30.46
CA SER A 293 -55.87 -53.54 -29.77
C SER A 293 -55.74 -53.81 -28.24
N SER A 294 -56.58 -53.32 -27.31
CA SER A 294 -57.24 -52.01 -27.09
C SER A 294 -57.95 -51.99 -25.70
N ARG A 295 -58.30 -50.79 -25.19
CA ARG A 295 -59.22 -50.48 -24.04
C ARG A 295 -58.74 -50.80 -22.59
N ALA A 296 -59.11 -50.03 -21.55
CA ALA A 296 -59.96 -48.81 -21.44
C ALA A 296 -59.60 -47.91 -20.22
N GLY A 297 -59.97 -46.61 -20.28
CA GLY A 297 -60.14 -45.67 -19.14
C GLY A 297 -61.63 -45.35 -18.88
N PRO A 298 -62.08 -44.14 -18.44
CA PRO A 298 -61.40 -42.86 -18.10
C PRO A 298 -61.37 -42.62 -16.55
N THR A 299 -61.46 -41.46 -15.84
CA THR A 299 -61.95 -40.06 -16.02
C THR A 299 -61.21 -39.02 -15.12
N ASP A 300 -61.56 -37.74 -15.28
CA ASP A 300 -60.89 -36.51 -14.82
C ASP A 300 -61.36 -35.86 -13.48
N ASP A 301 -60.79 -34.67 -13.20
CA ASP A 301 -61.15 -33.55 -12.30
C ASP A 301 -60.69 -33.51 -10.80
N PRO A 302 -60.50 -32.30 -10.20
CA PRO A 302 -59.50 -32.06 -9.14
C PRO A 302 -60.04 -31.31 -7.89
N VAL A 303 -59.15 -30.59 -7.16
CA VAL A 303 -59.36 -29.52 -6.12
C VAL A 303 -59.10 -29.90 -4.64
N THR A 304 -58.41 -28.99 -3.91
CA THR A 304 -58.13 -28.92 -2.44
C THR A 304 -57.41 -30.13 -1.80
N GLY A 305 -56.23 -30.03 -1.20
CA GLY A 305 -55.84 -29.07 -0.15
C GLY A 305 -56.01 -29.71 1.25
N GLY A 306 -55.05 -29.57 2.17
CA GLY A 306 -55.20 -30.04 3.55
C GLY A 306 -53.95 -30.70 4.16
N GLU A 307 -53.47 -30.11 5.25
CA GLU A 307 -52.30 -30.44 6.05
C GLU A 307 -52.22 -31.86 6.68
N ALA A 308 -51.02 -32.14 7.20
CA ALA A 308 -50.76 -32.88 8.43
C ALA A 308 -51.14 -34.37 8.55
N GLY A 309 -50.10 -35.20 8.46
CA GLY A 309 -49.62 -35.81 9.72
C GLY A 309 -49.57 -37.34 9.79
N PRO A 310 -48.93 -37.88 10.85
CA PRO A 310 -48.09 -39.06 10.67
C PRO A 310 -48.50 -40.30 11.49
N ARG A 311 -47.97 -41.46 11.08
CA ARG A 311 -47.71 -42.72 11.83
C ARG A 311 -47.07 -43.74 10.88
N ALA A 312 -46.40 -44.82 11.31
CA ALA A 312 -45.63 -45.14 12.52
C ALA A 312 -45.15 -46.61 12.37
N ASP A 313 -44.04 -46.98 13.02
CA ASP A 313 -43.67 -48.38 13.34
C ASP A 313 -43.39 -49.35 12.14
N THR A 314 -42.73 -50.51 12.27
CA THR A 314 -42.21 -51.23 13.46
C THR A 314 -40.91 -52.01 13.14
N THR A 315 -40.04 -52.14 14.16
CA THR A 315 -39.04 -53.19 14.49
C THR A 315 -38.85 -54.46 13.63
N LEU A 316 -37.60 -54.96 13.57
CA LEU A 316 -37.10 -56.36 13.71
C LEU A 316 -35.55 -56.30 13.64
N THR A 317 -34.77 -56.28 14.73
CA THR A 317 -34.27 -57.40 15.56
C THR A 317 -33.47 -58.51 14.84
N ASP A 318 -32.18 -58.62 15.15
CA ASP A 318 -31.51 -59.84 15.62
C ASP A 318 -30.16 -59.43 16.27
N ASP A 319 -29.41 -60.36 16.86
CA ASP A 319 -28.45 -60.06 17.96
C ASP A 319 -27.24 -61.05 18.03
N LEU A 320 -26.35 -60.82 19.00
CA LEU A 320 -25.21 -61.61 19.54
C LEU A 320 -23.76 -61.32 19.06
N GLU A 321 -23.10 -60.49 19.89
CA GLU A 321 -21.97 -60.87 20.77
C GLU A 321 -20.50 -61.07 20.28
N THR A 322 -19.65 -60.27 20.95
CA THR A 322 -18.43 -60.68 21.69
C THR A 322 -17.07 -60.76 20.97
N SER A 323 -16.36 -59.63 21.04
CA SER A 323 -14.90 -59.49 21.27
C SER A 323 -14.56 -58.04 21.69
N GLY A 324 -13.52 -57.73 22.48
CA GLY A 324 -12.58 -58.64 23.15
C GLY A 324 -11.41 -58.01 23.95
N SER A 325 -11.31 -56.67 24.08
CA SER A 325 -10.11 -55.96 24.59
C SER A 325 -10.36 -55.10 25.86
N PRO A 326 -9.32 -54.78 26.67
CA PRO A 326 -9.50 -54.36 28.06
C PRO A 326 -9.64 -52.84 28.27
N ALA A 327 -10.78 -52.41 28.81
CA ALA A 327 -10.95 -51.07 29.37
C ALA A 327 -10.48 -51.04 30.84
N GLY A 328 -9.34 -50.38 31.11
CA GLY A 328 -8.91 -50.05 32.46
C GLY A 328 -9.61 -48.77 32.97
N GLY A 329 -9.88 -48.69 34.27
CA GLY A 329 -10.21 -47.40 34.90
C GLY A 329 -11.66 -46.91 34.76
N ALA A 330 -12.65 -47.79 34.92
CA ALA A 330 -14.04 -47.39 35.17
C ALA A 330 -14.18 -46.71 36.55
N GLY A 331 -13.67 -45.48 36.67
CA GLY A 331 -13.82 -44.65 37.86
C GLY A 331 -15.29 -44.33 38.09
N THR A 332 -15.83 -44.75 39.24
CA THR A 332 -17.20 -44.41 39.63
C THR A 332 -17.30 -42.89 39.81
N ALA A 333 -17.91 -42.21 38.85
CA ALA A 333 -18.11 -40.75 38.92
C ALA A 333 -18.79 -40.39 40.25
N SER A 334 -18.10 -39.60 41.08
CA SER A 334 -18.61 -39.23 42.42
C SER A 334 -19.99 -38.58 42.28
N PRO A 335 -20.92 -38.79 43.23
CA PRO A 335 -22.22 -38.10 43.21
C PRO A 335 -22.11 -36.59 43.00
N ASP A 336 -21.03 -35.98 43.50
CA ASP A 336 -20.72 -34.55 43.35
C ASP A 336 -20.33 -34.16 41.92
N GLY A 337 -19.60 -35.03 41.20
CA GLY A 337 -19.26 -34.83 39.79
C GLY A 337 -20.50 -34.96 38.90
N ILE A 338 -21.35 -35.94 39.18
CA ILE A 338 -22.66 -36.09 38.51
C ILE A 338 -23.57 -34.89 38.84
N ALA A 339 -23.48 -34.32 40.04
CA ALA A 339 -24.20 -33.09 40.41
C ALA A 339 -23.63 -31.84 39.69
N GLY A 340 -22.31 -31.75 39.52
CA GLY A 340 -21.63 -30.71 38.73
C GLY A 340 -22.10 -30.69 37.28
N LEU A 341 -21.95 -31.81 36.57
CA LEU A 341 -22.42 -31.99 35.19
C LEU A 341 -23.93 -31.69 35.04
N ARG A 342 -24.76 -32.02 36.04
CA ARG A 342 -26.21 -31.69 36.06
C ARG A 342 -26.55 -30.23 36.37
N ARG A 343 -25.60 -29.44 36.87
CA ARG A 343 -25.70 -27.97 37.00
C ARG A 343 -25.29 -27.31 35.69
N GLU A 344 -24.11 -27.66 35.19
CA GLU A 344 -23.54 -27.20 33.93
C GLU A 344 -24.48 -27.46 32.74
N LEU A 345 -25.01 -28.69 32.59
CA LEU A 345 -25.99 -29.03 31.55
C LEU A 345 -27.35 -28.32 31.72
N ARG A 346 -27.63 -27.72 32.89
CA ARG A 346 -28.80 -26.83 33.09
C ARG A 346 -28.48 -25.38 32.74
N GLU A 347 -27.25 -24.95 32.99
CA GLU A 347 -26.73 -23.61 32.70
C GLU A 347 -26.53 -23.40 31.19
N VAL A 348 -26.00 -24.42 30.49
CA VAL A 348 -25.97 -24.50 29.02
C VAL A 348 -27.39 -24.45 28.44
N ARG A 349 -28.34 -25.23 28.99
CA ARG A 349 -29.74 -25.20 28.51
C ARG A 349 -30.43 -23.87 28.78
N SER A 350 -30.24 -23.26 29.95
CA SER A 350 -30.74 -21.91 30.27
C SER A 350 -30.08 -20.83 29.41
N THR A 351 -28.89 -21.10 28.87
CA THR A 351 -28.21 -20.21 27.92
C THR A 351 -28.75 -20.40 26.51
N LEU A 352 -28.98 -21.64 26.07
CA LEU A 352 -29.64 -21.97 24.81
C LEU A 352 -31.04 -21.34 24.75
N GLU A 353 -31.89 -21.61 25.75
CA GLU A 353 -33.27 -21.10 25.85
C GLU A 353 -33.32 -19.55 25.90
N ARG A 354 -32.24 -18.90 26.39
CA ARG A 354 -32.04 -17.45 26.35
C ARG A 354 -31.56 -16.94 24.98
N LEU A 355 -30.74 -17.70 24.26
CA LEU A 355 -30.30 -17.37 22.90
C LEU A 355 -31.43 -17.60 21.89
N GLU A 356 -32.11 -18.74 21.94
CA GLU A 356 -33.34 -19.03 21.20
C GLU A 356 -34.41 -17.96 21.47
N GLY A 357 -34.59 -17.55 22.74
CA GLY A 357 -35.46 -16.43 23.09
C GLY A 357 -35.03 -15.07 22.54
N ARG A 358 -33.72 -14.81 22.36
CA ARG A 358 -33.21 -13.61 21.67
C ARG A 358 -33.44 -13.69 20.16
N VAL A 359 -33.12 -14.83 19.54
CA VAL A 359 -33.34 -15.09 18.11
C VAL A 359 -34.82 -14.93 17.77
N ALA A 360 -35.71 -15.60 18.50
CA ALA A 360 -37.17 -15.44 18.33
C ALA A 360 -37.67 -14.00 18.60
N THR A 361 -36.96 -13.19 19.40
CA THR A 361 -37.29 -11.76 19.59
C THR A 361 -36.80 -10.89 18.43
N LEU A 362 -35.69 -11.25 17.79
CA LEU A 362 -35.18 -10.60 16.58
C LEU A 362 -36.03 -10.97 15.36
N GLU A 363 -36.34 -12.26 15.18
CA GLU A 363 -37.22 -12.79 14.13
C GLU A 363 -38.65 -12.22 14.23
N ALA A 364 -39.26 -12.24 15.43
CA ALA A 364 -40.56 -11.61 15.65
C ALA A 364 -40.52 -10.06 15.58
N GLY A 365 -39.32 -9.47 15.51
CA GLY A 365 -39.10 -8.06 15.16
C GLY A 365 -39.00 -7.79 13.66
N GLY A 366 -38.81 -8.81 12.82
CA GLY A 366 -38.68 -8.70 11.36
C GLY A 366 -39.99 -8.75 10.58
N ASP A 367 -41.02 -9.42 11.12
CA ASP A 367 -42.32 -9.62 10.46
C ASP A 367 -43.26 -8.40 10.56
N GLY A 368 -42.85 -7.23 10.05
CA GLY A 368 -43.67 -6.01 10.19
C GLY A 368 -43.14 -4.75 9.51
N ALA A 369 -43.03 -4.79 8.18
CA ALA A 369 -42.30 -3.83 7.34
C ALA A 369 -40.77 -4.01 7.43
N GLY A 370 -40.12 -4.12 6.27
CA GLY A 370 -38.67 -3.97 6.19
C GLY A 370 -38.24 -2.63 6.76
N PRO A 371 -36.99 -2.51 7.25
CA PRO A 371 -36.54 -1.32 7.95
C PRO A 371 -36.84 -0.07 7.11
N PRO A 372 -37.41 1.01 7.69
CA PRO A 372 -37.38 2.29 7.01
C PRO A 372 -35.90 2.56 6.76
N ALA A 373 -35.52 2.78 5.49
CA ALA A 373 -34.12 2.98 5.12
C ALA A 373 -33.52 3.99 6.09
N GLY A 374 -32.64 3.51 6.97
CA GLY A 374 -31.81 4.38 7.77
C GLY A 374 -31.09 5.27 6.78
N ARG A 375 -31.05 6.57 7.05
CA ARG A 375 -30.17 7.41 6.25
C ARG A 375 -28.76 6.98 6.60
N SER A 376 -28.16 6.18 5.71
CA SER A 376 -26.74 6.20 5.48
C SER A 376 -26.41 7.66 5.13
N ASP A 377 -26.10 8.44 6.15
CA ASP A 377 -25.65 9.82 5.99
C ASP A 377 -24.21 9.85 5.41
N GLY A 378 -23.52 8.69 5.41
CA GLY A 378 -22.29 8.41 4.66
C GLY A 378 -22.52 7.95 3.20
N PRO A 379 -21.43 7.65 2.45
CA PRO A 379 -21.47 7.46 1.00
C PRO A 379 -22.15 6.16 0.54
N SER A 380 -22.62 6.15 -0.71
CA SER A 380 -23.03 4.93 -1.42
C SER A 380 -22.05 4.68 -2.56
N LEU A 381 -21.46 3.50 -2.58
CA LEU A 381 -20.40 3.06 -3.50
C LEU A 381 -20.87 1.84 -4.30
N SER A 382 -20.16 1.57 -5.41
CA SER A 382 -20.23 0.26 -6.11
C SER A 382 -19.21 -0.73 -5.53
N PRO A 383 -19.37 -2.05 -5.72
CA PRO A 383 -18.43 -3.07 -5.22
C PRO A 383 -16.96 -2.81 -5.58
N ALA A 384 -16.64 -2.60 -6.86
CA ALA A 384 -15.28 -2.32 -7.32
C ALA A 384 -14.75 -0.96 -6.80
N GLU A 385 -15.62 0.04 -6.60
CA GLU A 385 -15.22 1.32 -6.00
C GLU A 385 -14.91 1.19 -4.49
N ALA A 386 -15.67 0.36 -3.76
CA ALA A 386 -15.41 0.09 -2.35
C ALA A 386 -14.13 -0.74 -2.17
N LEU A 387 -13.93 -1.78 -3.00
CA LEU A 387 -12.73 -2.61 -2.99
C LEU A 387 -11.48 -1.81 -3.38
N SER A 388 -11.47 -1.15 -4.55
CA SER A 388 -10.31 -0.32 -4.97
C SER A 388 -9.93 0.75 -3.95
N LYS A 389 -10.88 1.28 -3.19
CA LYS A 389 -10.64 2.26 -2.12
C LYS A 389 -10.35 1.65 -0.75
N THR A 390 -10.21 0.32 -0.65
CA THR A 390 -9.84 -0.40 0.59
C THR A 390 -8.43 -0.96 0.48
N THR A 391 -7.61 -0.68 1.50
CA THR A 391 -6.31 -1.35 1.72
C THR A 391 -6.39 -2.13 3.02
N LEU A 392 -5.91 -3.38 3.00
CA LEU A 392 -5.78 -4.21 4.20
C LEU A 392 -4.33 -4.25 4.66
N PHE A 393 -4.12 -4.34 5.98
CA PHE A 393 -2.81 -4.54 6.58
C PHE A 393 -2.80 -5.70 7.56
N VAL A 394 -1.76 -6.54 7.51
CA VAL A 394 -1.56 -7.65 8.45
C VAL A 394 -0.97 -7.12 9.75
N ARG A 395 -1.62 -7.41 10.88
CA ARG A 395 -1.27 -6.84 12.20
C ARG A 395 -1.34 -7.85 13.35
N GLU A 396 -0.39 -7.74 14.28
CA GLU A 396 -0.42 -8.44 15.57
C GLU A 396 -1.37 -7.73 16.57
N GLY A 397 -2.45 -8.38 16.99
CA GLY A 397 -3.36 -7.88 18.01
C GLY A 397 -2.75 -7.82 19.41
N THR A 398 -1.82 -8.74 19.74
CA THR A 398 -1.01 -8.70 20.96
C THR A 398 0.48 -8.80 20.61
N ARG A 399 1.24 -7.75 20.97
CA ARG A 399 2.70 -7.70 20.81
C ARG A 399 3.38 -8.91 21.47
N GLY A 400 4.02 -9.76 20.68
CA GLY A 400 4.67 -10.98 21.16
C GLY A 400 3.70 -12.11 21.51
N GLY A 401 2.47 -12.05 21.00
CA GLY A 401 1.67 -13.25 20.70
C GLY A 401 2.19 -13.95 19.44
N PRO A 402 1.53 -15.03 18.99
CA PRO A 402 1.94 -15.80 17.82
C PRO A 402 1.91 -15.00 16.52
N THR A 403 2.95 -15.12 15.70
CA THR A 403 3.08 -14.43 14.41
C THR A 403 3.03 -15.40 13.21
N LEU A 404 3.00 -14.88 11.99
CA LEU A 404 3.20 -15.69 10.78
C LEU A 404 4.60 -16.30 10.70
N GLU A 405 5.61 -15.68 11.32
CA GLU A 405 6.97 -16.24 11.44
C GLU A 405 7.01 -17.40 12.47
N ASP A 406 6.28 -17.29 13.59
CA ASP A 406 6.06 -18.44 14.48
C ASP A 406 5.32 -19.59 13.76
N ALA A 407 4.37 -19.27 12.89
CA ALA A 407 3.64 -20.26 12.10
C ALA A 407 4.57 -20.99 11.12
N HIS A 408 5.42 -20.24 10.40
CA HIS A 408 6.40 -20.75 9.43
C HIS A 408 7.46 -21.65 10.07
N GLU A 409 8.00 -21.25 11.23
CA GLU A 409 8.94 -22.07 12.00
C GLU A 409 8.27 -23.26 12.73
N GLY A 410 6.93 -23.35 12.70
CA GLY A 410 6.18 -24.37 13.43
C GLY A 410 6.18 -24.19 14.96
N ARG A 411 6.43 -22.97 15.43
CA ARG A 411 6.28 -22.53 16.83
C ARG A 411 4.81 -22.29 17.21
N ALA A 412 3.94 -21.99 16.24
CA ALA A 412 2.49 -21.79 16.42
C ALA A 412 1.62 -22.77 15.62
N ASP A 413 0.35 -22.85 16.00
CA ASP A 413 -0.75 -23.54 15.31
C ASP A 413 -1.79 -22.53 14.77
N ARG A 414 -2.73 -23.01 13.94
CA ARG A 414 -3.70 -22.18 13.19
C ARG A 414 -4.58 -21.34 14.12
N ASP A 415 -5.18 -21.96 15.12
CA ASP A 415 -6.05 -21.30 16.09
C ASP A 415 -5.29 -20.18 16.83
N ALA A 416 -4.06 -20.46 17.27
CA ALA A 416 -3.23 -19.47 17.97
C ALA A 416 -2.75 -18.30 17.09
N VAL A 417 -2.64 -18.51 15.77
CA VAL A 417 -2.35 -17.44 14.80
C VAL A 417 -3.60 -16.62 14.52
N ALA A 418 -4.76 -17.24 14.25
CA ALA A 418 -6.02 -16.53 14.00
C ALA A 418 -6.49 -15.70 15.23
N ASP A 419 -6.19 -16.14 16.46
CA ASP A 419 -6.43 -15.38 17.69
C ASP A 419 -5.55 -14.10 17.81
N ASN A 420 -4.47 -13.96 17.03
CA ASN A 420 -3.48 -12.87 17.19
C ASN A 420 -3.10 -12.11 15.91
N VAL A 421 -3.30 -12.66 14.72
CA VAL A 421 -3.03 -12.01 13.43
C VAL A 421 -4.35 -11.63 12.77
N GLY A 422 -4.53 -10.35 12.48
CA GLY A 422 -5.75 -9.82 11.88
C GLY A 422 -5.50 -8.85 10.74
N LEU A 423 -6.56 -8.59 9.97
CA LEU A 423 -6.59 -7.67 8.83
C LEU A 423 -7.16 -6.31 9.27
N GLU A 424 -6.26 -5.37 9.53
CA GLU A 424 -6.60 -3.95 9.76
C GLU A 424 -7.03 -3.29 8.44
N ARG A 425 -7.99 -2.36 8.51
CA ARG A 425 -8.75 -1.86 7.35
C ARG A 425 -8.60 -0.35 7.22
N HIS A 426 -8.07 0.12 6.10
CA HIS A 426 -7.94 1.54 5.76
C HIS A 426 -8.75 1.85 4.50
N THR A 427 -9.47 2.98 4.49
CA THR A 427 -10.39 3.35 3.41
C THR A 427 -10.15 4.75 2.88
N ARG A 428 -10.06 4.89 1.55
CA ARG A 428 -10.01 6.18 0.82
C ARG A 428 -11.41 6.83 0.71
N PHE A 429 -12.23 6.66 1.74
CA PHE A 429 -13.58 7.22 1.91
C PHE A 429 -14.03 7.14 3.39
N GLU A 430 -15.06 7.90 3.74
CA GLU A 430 -15.71 7.83 5.06
C GLU A 430 -16.50 6.51 5.20
N ALA A 431 -15.89 5.48 5.80
CA ALA A 431 -16.52 4.17 6.00
C ALA A 431 -17.74 4.21 6.96
N ALA A 432 -17.81 5.22 7.83
CA ALA A 432 -18.85 5.36 8.85
C ALA A 432 -20.25 5.52 8.26
N GLY A 433 -21.01 4.43 8.22
CA GLY A 433 -22.34 4.41 7.59
C GLY A 433 -22.31 4.40 6.07
N ALA A 434 -21.17 4.07 5.45
CA ALA A 434 -21.08 3.80 4.02
C ALA A 434 -21.87 2.54 3.63
N THR A 435 -22.39 2.52 2.40
CA THR A 435 -23.08 1.36 1.84
C THR A 435 -22.58 1.00 0.45
N VAL A 436 -22.57 -0.30 0.15
CA VAL A 436 -22.19 -0.87 -1.15
C VAL A 436 -23.42 -1.57 -1.71
N ASP A 437 -23.96 -1.09 -2.83
CA ASP A 437 -25.25 -1.50 -3.41
C ASP A 437 -26.46 -1.56 -2.42
N GLY A 438 -26.33 -0.89 -1.27
CA GLY A 438 -27.35 -0.83 -0.20
C GLY A 438 -27.07 -1.71 1.02
N GLU A 439 -26.03 -2.54 1.00
CA GLU A 439 -25.50 -3.27 2.16
C GLU A 439 -24.48 -2.41 2.94
N PRO A 440 -24.35 -2.50 4.27
CA PRO A 440 -23.27 -1.83 5.00
C PRO A 440 -21.88 -2.27 4.51
N TYR A 441 -20.98 -1.30 4.31
CA TYR A 441 -19.64 -1.57 3.76
C TYR A 441 -18.87 -2.67 4.51
N GLU A 442 -18.93 -2.69 5.85
CA GLU A 442 -18.27 -3.70 6.68
C GLU A 442 -18.73 -5.12 6.34
N SER A 443 -20.04 -5.32 6.16
CA SER A 443 -20.65 -6.63 5.82
C SER A 443 -20.39 -7.03 4.37
N PHE A 444 -20.42 -6.07 3.44
CA PHE A 444 -20.00 -6.31 2.05
C PHE A 444 -18.53 -6.75 1.98
N LEU A 445 -17.62 -6.08 2.70
CA LEU A 445 -16.20 -6.41 2.65
C LEU A 445 -15.95 -7.79 3.27
N GLU A 446 -16.45 -8.06 4.47
CA GLU A 446 -16.26 -9.34 5.18
C GLU A 446 -16.94 -10.53 4.48
N SER A 447 -17.85 -10.30 3.52
CA SER A 447 -18.44 -11.33 2.66
C SER A 447 -17.97 -11.30 1.21
N SER A 448 -16.96 -10.48 0.89
CA SER A 448 -16.36 -10.43 -0.45
C SER A 448 -15.32 -11.53 -0.61
N GLN A 449 -15.35 -12.22 -1.76
CA GLN A 449 -14.39 -13.29 -2.09
C GLN A 449 -12.93 -12.80 -2.03
N ALA A 450 -12.70 -11.51 -2.30
CA ALA A 450 -11.39 -10.87 -2.19
C ALA A 450 -10.88 -10.80 -0.75
N TYR A 451 -11.75 -10.46 0.22
CA TYR A 451 -11.41 -10.48 1.65
C TYR A 451 -11.23 -11.92 2.15
N GLU A 452 -12.18 -12.81 1.86
CA GLU A 452 -12.11 -14.23 2.26
C GLU A 452 -10.81 -14.90 1.75
N PHE A 453 -10.39 -14.59 0.51
CA PHE A 453 -9.14 -15.08 -0.07
C PHE A 453 -7.90 -14.56 0.68
N VAL A 454 -7.89 -13.30 1.10
CA VAL A 454 -6.76 -12.70 1.84
C VAL A 454 -6.68 -13.24 3.27
N GLU A 455 -7.82 -13.49 3.91
CA GLU A 455 -7.90 -14.16 5.20
C GLU A 455 -7.34 -15.59 5.09
N TRP A 456 -7.76 -16.39 4.12
CA TRP A 456 -7.20 -17.72 3.86
C TRP A 456 -5.70 -17.70 3.52
N LEU A 457 -5.25 -16.77 2.66
CA LEU A 457 -3.86 -16.62 2.25
C LEU A 457 -2.92 -16.37 3.45
N THR A 458 -3.41 -15.64 4.46
CA THR A 458 -2.61 -15.26 5.64
C THR A 458 -2.79 -16.20 6.82
N THR A 459 -3.97 -16.82 7.02
CA THR A 459 -4.27 -17.66 8.19
C THR A 459 -4.22 -19.17 7.93
N ASP A 460 -4.38 -19.62 6.67
CA ASP A 460 -4.65 -21.04 6.35
C ASP A 460 -3.61 -21.67 5.42
N LEU A 461 -3.27 -21.02 4.31
CA LEU A 461 -2.40 -21.59 3.26
C LEU A 461 -1.06 -22.11 3.80
N LEU A 462 -0.48 -21.39 4.77
CA LEU A 462 0.77 -21.77 5.44
C LEU A 462 0.63 -23.16 6.12
N PHE A 463 -0.51 -23.43 6.75
CA PHE A 463 -0.78 -24.71 7.41
C PHE A 463 -1.15 -25.81 6.42
N GLU A 464 -1.86 -25.49 5.32
CA GLU A 464 -2.15 -26.45 4.25
C GLU A 464 -0.86 -26.99 3.62
N VAL A 465 0.10 -26.11 3.29
CA VAL A 465 1.41 -26.48 2.74
C VAL A 465 2.23 -27.37 3.70
N ARG A 466 2.07 -27.20 5.02
CA ARG A 466 2.71 -28.04 6.05
C ARG A 466 2.00 -29.38 6.28
N VAL A 467 0.66 -29.39 6.28
CA VAL A 467 -0.15 -30.62 6.44
C VAL A 467 0.05 -31.59 5.27
N THR A 468 0.49 -31.06 4.13
CA THR A 468 0.76 -31.80 2.88
C THR A 468 2.24 -32.12 2.65
N ASP A 469 3.12 -31.96 3.65
CA ASP A 469 4.59 -32.16 3.58
C ASP A 469 5.24 -31.45 2.36
N SER A 470 4.70 -30.29 1.96
CA SER A 470 4.99 -29.65 0.67
C SER A 470 5.80 -28.34 0.77
N GLU A 471 6.33 -27.99 1.95
CA GLU A 471 7.06 -26.74 2.19
C GLU A 471 8.28 -26.59 1.27
N ALA A 472 9.01 -27.69 1.02
CA ALA A 472 10.19 -27.69 0.15
C ALA A 472 9.84 -27.51 -1.35
N GLU A 473 8.62 -27.89 -1.75
CA GLU A 473 8.14 -27.83 -3.14
C GLU A 473 7.30 -26.56 -3.40
N MET A 474 6.79 -25.90 -2.36
CA MET A 474 6.10 -24.59 -2.41
C MET A 474 6.92 -23.43 -1.82
N ALA A 475 8.22 -23.65 -1.63
CA ALA A 475 9.09 -22.80 -0.80
C ALA A 475 8.99 -21.29 -1.09
N ARG A 476 8.91 -20.84 -2.36
CA ARG A 476 8.83 -19.40 -2.63
C ARG A 476 7.53 -18.75 -2.10
N VAL A 477 6.41 -19.48 -2.13
CA VAL A 477 5.14 -19.00 -1.54
C VAL A 477 5.19 -19.15 -0.02
N TYR A 478 5.61 -20.32 0.47
CA TYR A 478 5.68 -20.62 1.90
C TYR A 478 6.56 -19.64 2.67
N ASP A 479 7.76 -19.35 2.17
CA ASP A 479 8.72 -18.42 2.78
C ASP A 479 8.30 -16.94 2.65
N ALA A 480 7.31 -16.62 1.80
CA ALA A 480 6.83 -15.25 1.57
C ALA A 480 5.57 -14.88 2.36
N ILE A 481 4.76 -15.85 2.82
CA ILE A 481 3.58 -15.58 3.66
C ILE A 481 3.94 -14.75 4.92
N PRO A 482 5.04 -15.02 5.66
CA PRO A 482 5.43 -14.20 6.80
C PRO A 482 5.91 -12.78 6.48
N ALA A 483 6.16 -12.48 5.20
CA ALA A 483 6.61 -11.16 4.75
C ALA A 483 5.46 -10.22 4.36
N VAL A 484 4.22 -10.74 4.25
CA VAL A 484 3.03 -9.96 3.88
C VAL A 484 2.73 -8.87 4.92
N ASP A 485 2.75 -7.61 4.49
CA ASP A 485 2.36 -6.46 5.31
C ASP A 485 1.02 -5.86 4.86
N ARG A 486 0.81 -5.74 3.55
CA ARG A 486 -0.28 -4.94 2.97
C ARG A 486 -0.89 -5.57 1.73
N VAL A 487 -2.18 -5.34 1.54
CA VAL A 487 -2.97 -5.86 0.41
C VAL A 487 -3.86 -4.78 -0.17
N PHE A 488 -3.86 -4.68 -1.49
CA PHE A 488 -4.66 -3.77 -2.29
C PHE A 488 -5.61 -4.59 -3.17
N PHE A 489 -6.80 -4.04 -3.44
CA PHE A 489 -7.78 -4.64 -4.35
C PHE A 489 -7.94 -3.82 -5.63
N GLU A 490 -8.37 -4.46 -6.73
CA GLU A 490 -8.73 -3.80 -8.00
C GLU A 490 -7.57 -2.96 -8.62
N GLU A 491 -6.33 -3.27 -8.24
CA GLU A 491 -5.16 -2.41 -8.47
C GLU A 491 -4.62 -2.54 -9.90
N ALA A 492 -4.32 -1.40 -10.51
CA ALA A 492 -3.51 -1.32 -11.71
C ALA A 492 -2.02 -1.20 -11.34
N VAL A 493 -1.24 -2.25 -11.62
CA VAL A 493 0.22 -2.22 -11.50
C VAL A 493 0.85 -1.73 -12.80
N THR A 494 1.81 -0.81 -12.69
CA THR A 494 2.45 -0.15 -13.84
C THR A 494 3.95 -0.42 -13.83
N PHE A 495 4.51 -0.84 -14.96
CA PHE A 495 5.92 -1.22 -15.09
C PHE A 495 6.44 -1.06 -16.53
N GLU A 496 7.76 -1.02 -16.69
CA GLU A 496 8.42 -0.90 -18.00
C GLU A 496 8.70 -2.29 -18.61
N ALA A 497 8.14 -2.56 -19.79
CA ALA A 497 8.40 -3.77 -20.56
C ALA A 497 8.84 -3.41 -21.99
N GLY A 498 10.01 -3.89 -22.42
CA GLY A 498 10.55 -3.63 -23.76
C GLY A 498 10.92 -2.17 -24.07
N GLY A 499 10.75 -1.24 -23.12
CA GLY A 499 10.85 0.21 -23.33
C GLY A 499 9.51 0.91 -23.58
N GLU A 500 8.39 0.24 -23.28
CA GLU A 500 7.06 0.81 -23.21
C GLU A 500 6.47 0.61 -21.80
N THR A 501 5.74 1.60 -21.31
CA THR A 501 5.02 1.53 -20.03
C THR A 501 3.77 0.65 -20.18
N VAL A 502 3.68 -0.41 -19.39
CA VAL A 502 2.56 -1.36 -19.36
C VAL A 502 1.78 -1.20 -18.06
N GLU A 503 0.45 -1.16 -18.16
CA GLU A 503 -0.50 -1.19 -17.03
C GLU A 503 -1.28 -2.52 -17.07
N LEU A 504 -1.29 -3.27 -15.96
CA LEU A 504 -2.08 -4.50 -15.81
C LEU A 504 -2.93 -4.41 -14.53
N ARG A 505 -4.20 -4.82 -14.60
CA ARG A 505 -5.07 -4.92 -13.40
C ARG A 505 -5.08 -6.32 -12.81
N PHE A 506 -4.93 -6.38 -11.49
CA PHE A 506 -5.14 -7.58 -10.68
C PHE A 506 -6.19 -7.27 -9.61
N ASP A 507 -7.01 -8.27 -9.28
CA ASP A 507 -8.14 -8.08 -8.37
C ASP A 507 -7.66 -8.06 -6.91
N VAL A 508 -6.50 -8.67 -6.65
CA VAL A 508 -5.71 -8.54 -5.40
C VAL A 508 -4.23 -8.39 -5.75
N VAL A 509 -3.54 -7.46 -5.08
CA VAL A 509 -2.07 -7.36 -5.08
C VAL A 509 -1.57 -7.33 -3.63
N VAL A 510 -0.64 -8.22 -3.30
CA VAL A 510 -0.08 -8.40 -1.96
C VAL A 510 1.37 -7.96 -1.97
N ARG A 511 1.76 -7.07 -1.05
CA ARG A 511 3.13 -6.56 -0.92
C ARG A 511 3.75 -6.87 0.44
N ASP A 512 5.07 -6.92 0.43
CA ASP A 512 5.88 -6.96 1.64
C ASP A 512 5.93 -5.60 2.35
N ARG A 513 6.59 -5.58 3.51
CA ARG A 513 6.83 -4.38 4.32
C ARG A 513 7.73 -3.30 3.68
N ASN A 514 8.19 -3.50 2.44
CA ASN A 514 9.01 -2.54 1.68
C ASN A 514 8.28 -2.09 0.40
N GLY A 515 7.02 -2.51 0.20
CA GLY A 515 6.25 -2.24 -1.00
C GLY A 515 6.53 -3.18 -2.18
N ALA A 516 7.37 -4.19 -2.01
CA ALA A 516 7.69 -5.15 -3.07
C ALA A 516 6.53 -6.14 -3.26
N PRO A 517 6.00 -6.34 -4.49
CA PRO A 517 4.89 -7.25 -4.72
C PRO A 517 5.35 -8.71 -4.55
N LEU A 518 4.62 -9.47 -3.73
CA LEU A 518 4.86 -10.89 -3.43
C LEU A 518 3.88 -11.78 -4.21
N PHE A 519 2.59 -11.43 -4.17
CA PHE A 519 1.53 -12.20 -4.80
C PHE A 519 0.59 -11.29 -5.59
N VAL A 520 0.06 -11.82 -6.69
CA VAL A 520 -1.07 -11.23 -7.43
C VAL A 520 -2.19 -12.25 -7.57
N ALA A 521 -3.44 -11.81 -7.63
CA ALA A 521 -4.58 -12.69 -7.84
C ALA A 521 -5.57 -12.15 -8.89
N ARG A 522 -6.31 -13.07 -9.50
CA ARG A 522 -7.58 -12.78 -10.18
C ARG A 522 -8.73 -13.61 -9.60
N LEU A 523 -9.90 -12.99 -9.54
CA LEU A 523 -11.10 -13.50 -8.87
C LEU A 523 -12.24 -13.64 -9.88
N ASP A 524 -12.73 -14.88 -10.02
CA ASP A 524 -13.93 -15.22 -10.76
C ASP A 524 -15.08 -15.47 -9.78
N ASP A 525 -15.93 -14.47 -9.60
CA ASP A 525 -17.12 -14.52 -8.72
C ASP A 525 -18.30 -15.28 -9.34
N ARG A 526 -18.18 -15.71 -10.61
CA ARG A 526 -19.28 -16.28 -11.37
C ARG A 526 -19.59 -17.70 -10.90
N ARG A 527 -20.83 -18.11 -11.15
CA ARG A 527 -21.33 -19.46 -10.86
C ARG A 527 -21.03 -20.46 -11.98
N ASP A 528 -20.81 -19.95 -13.19
CA ASP A 528 -20.36 -20.76 -14.33
C ASP A 528 -18.87 -21.12 -14.17
N PRO A 529 -18.37 -22.18 -14.83
CA PRO A 529 -17.00 -22.65 -14.63
C PRO A 529 -15.96 -21.72 -15.29
N THR A 530 -14.80 -21.55 -14.66
CA THR A 530 -13.73 -20.67 -15.14
C THR A 530 -13.04 -21.28 -16.37
N PRO A 531 -13.08 -20.62 -17.55
CA PRO A 531 -12.57 -21.17 -18.80
C PRO A 531 -11.05 -21.00 -18.96
N GLY A 532 -10.48 -21.68 -19.96
CA GLY A 532 -9.02 -21.76 -20.13
C GLY A 532 -8.32 -20.47 -20.59
N ASP A 533 -9.04 -19.58 -21.27
CA ASP A 533 -8.54 -18.28 -21.72
C ASP A 533 -8.30 -17.31 -20.57
N GLU A 534 -9.10 -17.36 -19.50
CA GLU A 534 -8.91 -16.51 -18.32
C GLU A 534 -7.68 -16.93 -17.50
N VAL A 535 -7.46 -18.25 -17.33
CA VAL A 535 -6.21 -18.78 -16.75
C VAL A 535 -5.00 -18.48 -17.65
N GLY A 536 -5.15 -18.57 -18.98
CA GLY A 536 -4.10 -18.17 -19.92
C GLY A 536 -3.73 -16.69 -19.85
N THR A 537 -4.73 -15.83 -19.63
CA THR A 537 -4.54 -14.38 -19.44
C THR A 537 -3.85 -14.09 -18.11
N LEU A 538 -4.27 -14.73 -17.01
CA LEU A 538 -3.55 -14.65 -15.72
C LEU A 538 -2.08 -15.08 -15.83
N VAL A 539 -1.80 -16.21 -16.51
CA VAL A 539 -0.43 -16.70 -16.71
C VAL A 539 0.42 -15.71 -17.51
N THR A 540 -0.14 -15.09 -18.54
CA THR A 540 0.56 -14.10 -19.37
C THR A 540 0.89 -12.85 -18.57
N ASP A 541 -0.14 -12.25 -17.96
CA ASP A 541 -0.05 -10.98 -17.24
C ASP A 541 0.85 -11.09 -15.99
N ALA A 542 0.78 -12.21 -15.27
CA ALA A 542 1.68 -12.50 -14.16
C ALA A 542 3.13 -12.78 -14.62
N SER A 543 3.34 -13.31 -15.82
CA SER A 543 4.68 -13.52 -16.40
C SER A 543 5.35 -12.20 -16.77
N ASP A 544 4.61 -11.29 -17.41
CA ASP A 544 5.13 -9.98 -17.79
C ASP A 544 5.40 -9.11 -16.56
N PHE A 545 4.49 -9.12 -15.57
CA PHE A 545 4.72 -8.39 -14.30
C PHE A 545 5.87 -8.98 -13.47
N CYS A 546 5.96 -10.31 -13.31
CA CYS A 546 7.07 -10.96 -12.62
C CYS A 546 8.42 -10.76 -13.34
N ALA A 547 8.42 -10.60 -14.66
CA ALA A 547 9.63 -10.28 -15.42
C ALA A 547 10.18 -8.87 -15.15
N ALA A 548 9.34 -7.92 -14.71
CA ALA A 548 9.75 -6.60 -14.23
C ALA A 548 9.98 -6.56 -12.71
N ALA A 549 9.16 -7.27 -11.93
CA ALA A 549 9.22 -7.35 -10.48
C ALA A 549 9.64 -8.77 -10.02
N GLU A 550 10.94 -9.02 -9.90
CA GLU A 550 11.52 -10.33 -9.53
C GLU A 550 11.14 -10.81 -8.10
N SER A 551 10.44 -9.98 -7.30
CA SER A 551 9.88 -10.32 -6.00
C SER A 551 8.56 -11.11 -6.08
N VAL A 552 7.87 -11.11 -7.24
CA VAL A 552 6.59 -11.82 -7.39
C VAL A 552 6.85 -13.33 -7.39
N VAL A 553 6.35 -14.01 -6.37
CA VAL A 553 6.60 -15.43 -6.10
C VAL A 553 5.39 -16.34 -6.34
N GLY A 554 4.18 -15.78 -6.41
CA GLY A 554 2.95 -16.52 -6.68
C GLY A 554 1.90 -15.72 -7.44
N ALA A 555 1.17 -16.39 -8.31
CA ALA A 555 0.02 -15.82 -9.04
C ALA A 555 -1.19 -16.73 -8.86
N PHE A 556 -2.29 -16.17 -8.37
CA PHE A 556 -3.48 -16.90 -7.95
C PHE A 556 -4.64 -16.69 -8.92
N GLY A 557 -5.23 -17.79 -9.41
CA GLY A 557 -6.54 -17.78 -10.05
C GLY A 557 -7.54 -18.33 -9.05
N VAL A 558 -8.54 -17.56 -8.68
CA VAL A 558 -9.50 -17.89 -7.62
C VAL A 558 -10.90 -17.95 -8.24
N THR A 559 -11.66 -19.02 -8.01
CA THR A 559 -13.01 -19.19 -8.58
C THR A 559 -14.06 -19.50 -7.52
N ALA A 560 -15.25 -18.92 -7.64
CA ALA A 560 -16.44 -19.23 -6.84
C ALA A 560 -17.15 -20.53 -7.28
N SER A 561 -16.62 -21.22 -8.29
CA SER A 561 -17.24 -22.41 -8.89
C SER A 561 -16.24 -23.56 -9.04
N TYR A 562 -15.67 -23.74 -10.25
CA TYR A 562 -14.62 -24.71 -10.54
C TYR A 562 -13.94 -24.40 -11.87
N PHE A 563 -12.71 -24.87 -12.05
CA PHE A 563 -11.97 -24.69 -13.31
C PHE A 563 -12.39 -25.69 -14.39
N GLU A 564 -12.58 -25.22 -15.62
CA GLU A 564 -12.80 -26.13 -16.76
C GLU A 564 -11.59 -27.05 -17.00
N PRO A 565 -11.78 -28.25 -17.58
CA PRO A 565 -10.67 -29.12 -17.97
C PRO A 565 -9.63 -28.41 -18.86
N ALA A 566 -10.06 -27.48 -19.72
CA ALA A 566 -9.19 -26.66 -20.54
C ALA A 566 -8.31 -25.69 -19.71
N ALA A 567 -8.84 -25.09 -18.64
CA ALA A 567 -8.08 -24.25 -17.72
C ALA A 567 -7.03 -25.06 -16.95
N LEU A 568 -7.38 -26.27 -16.52
CA LEU A 568 -6.44 -27.21 -15.90
C LEU A 568 -5.38 -27.71 -16.88
N GLU A 569 -5.68 -27.79 -18.18
CA GLU A 569 -4.69 -28.10 -19.24
C GLU A 569 -3.75 -26.92 -19.51
N VAL A 570 -4.27 -25.68 -19.62
CA VAL A 570 -3.46 -24.45 -19.78
C VAL A 570 -2.49 -24.25 -18.60
N ALA A 571 -2.98 -24.41 -17.37
CA ALA A 571 -2.13 -24.31 -16.18
C ALA A 571 -1.02 -25.38 -16.15
N ARG A 572 -1.30 -26.61 -16.61
CA ARG A 572 -0.30 -27.67 -16.75
C ARG A 572 0.70 -27.38 -17.86
N GLU A 573 0.28 -26.83 -18.99
CA GLU A 573 1.18 -26.45 -20.08
C GLU A 573 2.14 -25.34 -19.65
N ALA A 574 1.62 -24.28 -19.02
CA ALA A 574 2.40 -23.16 -18.49
C ALA A 574 3.43 -23.56 -17.41
N THR A 575 3.13 -24.60 -16.62
CA THR A 575 3.99 -25.07 -15.53
C THR A 575 4.88 -26.25 -15.88
N THR A 576 4.72 -26.85 -17.07
CA THR A 576 5.60 -27.95 -17.53
C THR A 576 6.85 -27.39 -18.20
N SER A 577 7.95 -27.27 -17.46
CA SER A 577 9.24 -26.98 -18.09
C SER A 577 9.78 -28.18 -18.90
N SER A 578 10.74 -27.92 -19.78
CA SER A 578 11.23 -28.91 -20.75
C SER A 578 11.65 -30.25 -20.12
N LEU A 579 11.32 -31.35 -20.83
CA LEU A 579 11.48 -32.79 -20.52
C LEU A 579 12.83 -33.32 -19.95
N LEU A 580 13.80 -32.44 -19.69
CA LEU A 580 15.11 -32.73 -19.10
C LEU A 580 15.33 -32.02 -17.75
N SER A 581 14.46 -31.07 -17.38
CA SER A 581 14.47 -30.43 -16.08
C SER A 581 13.98 -31.39 -15.00
N ARG A 582 14.56 -31.28 -13.79
CA ARG A 582 14.02 -31.91 -12.59
C ARG A 582 13.56 -30.78 -11.69
N GLU A 583 12.30 -30.38 -11.88
CA GLU A 583 11.68 -29.29 -11.16
C GLU A 583 11.79 -29.50 -9.64
N LYS A 584 12.19 -28.43 -8.94
CA LYS A 584 12.25 -28.38 -7.48
C LYS A 584 10.89 -27.95 -6.88
N TYR A 585 10.06 -27.29 -7.68
CA TYR A 585 8.89 -26.56 -7.23
C TYR A 585 7.63 -27.08 -7.91
N ARG A 586 6.51 -27.19 -7.18
CA ARG A 586 5.20 -27.53 -7.76
C ARG A 586 4.60 -26.34 -8.49
N SER A 587 3.95 -26.61 -9.62
CA SER A 587 3.15 -25.63 -10.38
C SER A 587 3.92 -24.33 -10.70
N TYR A 588 5.16 -24.46 -11.18
CA TYR A 588 6.08 -23.32 -11.24
C TYR A 588 6.31 -22.84 -12.68
N VAL A 589 5.86 -21.63 -12.97
CA VAL A 589 6.06 -20.96 -14.27
C VAL A 589 7.50 -20.44 -14.30
N ASN A 590 8.31 -20.99 -15.21
CA ASN A 590 9.73 -20.64 -15.33
C ASN A 590 9.93 -19.47 -16.29
N LEU A 591 10.47 -18.36 -15.81
CA LEU A 591 10.87 -17.22 -16.64
C LEU A 591 12.37 -17.27 -16.96
N ALA A 592 12.85 -16.26 -17.69
CA ALA A 592 14.28 -16.11 -17.93
C ALA A 592 15.07 -15.88 -16.61
N ARG A 593 16.40 -16.05 -16.66
CA ARG A 593 17.35 -15.66 -15.59
C ARG A 593 17.15 -16.33 -14.21
N ASN A 594 16.47 -17.48 -14.14
CA ASN A 594 16.06 -18.18 -12.91
C ASN A 594 14.91 -17.51 -12.12
N ASN A 595 14.22 -16.55 -12.73
CA ASN A 595 13.01 -15.95 -12.16
C ASN A 595 11.76 -16.84 -12.43
N GLY A 596 10.63 -16.51 -11.80
CA GLY A 596 9.36 -17.23 -11.94
C GLY A 596 8.57 -17.36 -10.64
N PHE A 597 7.33 -17.81 -10.79
CA PHE A 597 6.30 -17.82 -9.75
C PHE A 597 5.56 -19.16 -9.70
N HIS A 598 4.94 -19.45 -8.56
CA HIS A 598 3.97 -20.56 -8.45
C HIS A 598 2.61 -20.10 -8.99
N LEU A 599 2.10 -20.81 -10.01
CA LEU A 599 0.72 -20.67 -10.46
C LEU A 599 -0.19 -21.46 -9.52
N CYS A 600 -1.07 -20.77 -8.81
CA CYS A 600 -1.98 -21.34 -7.83
C CYS A 600 -3.43 -21.20 -8.33
N LEU A 601 -4.13 -22.29 -8.63
CA LEU A 601 -5.56 -22.28 -8.91
C LEU A 601 -6.33 -22.73 -7.67
N VAL A 602 -7.28 -21.89 -7.23
CA VAL A 602 -7.98 -22.03 -5.95
C VAL A 602 -9.49 -22.03 -6.18
N GLU A 603 -10.18 -23.02 -5.63
CA GLU A 603 -11.63 -23.19 -5.77
C GLU A 603 -12.31 -22.92 -4.42
N ALA A 604 -13.14 -21.88 -4.33
CA ALA A 604 -13.92 -21.56 -3.13
C ALA A 604 -15.16 -22.46 -3.06
N ARG A 605 -15.19 -23.40 -2.12
CA ARG A 605 -16.23 -24.43 -1.98
C ARG A 605 -16.66 -24.61 -0.52
N GLU A 606 -17.96 -24.68 -0.30
CA GLU A 606 -18.56 -24.91 1.04
C GLU A 606 -18.08 -23.94 2.14
N ALA A 607 -17.70 -22.70 1.75
CA ALA A 607 -17.06 -21.68 2.59
C ALA A 607 -15.65 -22.05 3.12
N ALA A 608 -14.87 -22.73 2.29
CA ALA A 608 -13.43 -22.87 2.41
C ALA A 608 -12.78 -22.76 1.02
N PHE A 609 -11.50 -22.36 0.95
CA PHE A 609 -10.73 -22.44 -0.28
C PHE A 609 -10.06 -23.81 -0.41
N HIS A 610 -9.84 -24.27 -1.64
CA HIS A 610 -9.11 -25.51 -1.93
C HIS A 610 -8.10 -25.24 -3.05
N LEU A 611 -6.84 -25.57 -2.83
CA LEU A 611 -5.79 -25.47 -3.84
C LEU A 611 -5.91 -26.64 -4.83
N ALA A 612 -6.41 -26.35 -6.03
CA ALA A 612 -6.69 -27.36 -7.07
C ALA A 612 -5.48 -27.57 -8.01
N ILE A 613 -4.66 -26.54 -8.19
CA ILE A 613 -3.34 -26.62 -8.81
C ILE A 613 -2.37 -25.72 -8.03
N PRO A 614 -1.26 -26.22 -7.45
CA PRO A 614 -0.99 -27.65 -7.28
C PRO A 614 -2.01 -28.33 -6.36
N ASP A 615 -2.24 -29.61 -6.63
CA ASP A 615 -3.04 -30.52 -5.81
C ASP A 615 -2.35 -30.70 -4.44
N LEU A 616 -3.02 -30.26 -3.36
CA LEU A 616 -2.54 -30.20 -1.98
C LEU A 616 -3.67 -30.67 -1.02
#